data_AF-A0A958VN34-F1
#
_entry.id   AF-A0A958VN34-F1
#
_cell.length_a   1.000
_cell.length_b   1.000
_cell.length_c   1.000
_cell.angle_alpha   90.00
_cell.angle_beta   90.00
_cell.angle_gamma   90.00
#
_symmetry.space_group_name_H-M   'P 1'
#
loop_
_entity.id
_entity.type
_entity.pdbx_description
1 polymer ?
#
loop_
_entity_poly.entity_id
_entity_poly.type
_entity_poly.pdbx_seq_one_letter_code
_entity_poly.pdbx_strand_id
1 'polypeptide(L)'
;ISSRLEYYNTELLTTIIQRSASILNVPISMEAAIEIAGRSRGTPRIANALLRRVRDFAQIKGNGNIDVKIAKFALKALNVDAHGLDEMDNKILSTIIDKFKGGPVGLSTLATAVSENAETIEEVYEPFLIQQGFIVRTPRGREVTELAYKHLGKIKGGMQGGLF
;
A
#
# COMPACT_ATOMS: atom_id res chain seq x y z
N ILE A 1 -25.84 -2.48 -5.82
CA ILE A 1 -25.50 -2.54 -4.38
C ILE A 1 -23.98 -2.56 -4.29
N SER A 2 -23.34 -1.39 -4.11
CA SER A 2 -21.89 -1.31 -3.91
C SER A 2 -21.64 -1.54 -2.43
N SER A 3 -21.34 -2.77 -2.06
CA SER A 3 -20.95 -3.11 -0.69
C SER A 3 -19.60 -2.47 -0.42
N ARG A 4 -19.58 -1.33 0.29
CA ARG A 4 -18.35 -0.79 0.87
C ARG A 4 -17.80 -1.83 1.83
N LEU A 5 -16.82 -2.60 1.38
CA LEU A 5 -16.04 -3.49 2.22
C LEU A 5 -15.26 -2.60 3.18
N GLU A 6 -15.71 -2.54 4.43
CA GLU A 6 -14.93 -1.96 5.50
C GLU A 6 -13.59 -2.71 5.61
N TYR A 7 -12.53 -1.98 5.91
CA TYR A 7 -11.22 -2.57 6.09
C TYR A 7 -11.25 -3.64 7.17
N TYR A 8 -10.70 -4.81 6.84
CA TYR A 8 -10.59 -5.88 7.80
C TYR A 8 -9.62 -5.51 8.90
N ASN A 9 -9.98 -5.78 10.15
CA ASN A 9 -9.06 -5.60 11.27
C ASN A 9 -7.86 -6.55 11.10
N THR A 10 -6.74 -6.18 11.72
CA THR A 10 -5.50 -6.94 11.67
C THR A 10 -5.69 -8.37 12.17
N GLU A 11 -6.58 -8.61 13.12
CA GLU A 11 -6.91 -9.93 13.69
C GLU A 11 -7.54 -10.87 12.66
N LEU A 12 -8.53 -10.38 11.90
CA LEU A 12 -9.21 -11.14 10.86
C LEU A 12 -8.28 -11.38 9.67
N LEU A 13 -7.47 -10.39 9.29
CA LEU A 13 -6.42 -10.59 8.29
C LEU A 13 -5.37 -11.63 8.73
N THR A 14 -4.98 -11.63 10.01
CA THR A 14 -4.09 -12.64 10.58
C THR A 14 -4.69 -14.03 10.42
N THR A 15 -5.99 -14.17 10.70
CA THR A 15 -6.72 -15.44 10.56
C THR A 15 -6.77 -15.89 9.09
N ILE A 16 -7.00 -14.96 8.16
CA ILE A 16 -6.96 -15.23 6.71
C ILE A 16 -5.57 -15.71 6.30
N ILE A 17 -4.51 -15.04 6.76
CA ILE A 17 -3.13 -15.42 6.42
C ILE A 17 -2.79 -16.81 6.96
N GLN A 18 -3.15 -17.13 8.20
CA GLN A 18 -2.93 -18.45 8.77
C GLN A 18 -3.65 -19.54 7.97
N ARG A 19 -4.92 -19.31 7.61
CA ARG A 19 -5.68 -20.23 6.77
C ARG A 19 -5.03 -20.41 5.40
N SER A 20 -4.64 -19.32 4.75
CA SER A 20 -3.97 -19.38 3.44
C SER A 20 -2.61 -20.08 3.51
N ALA A 21 -1.85 -19.91 4.59
CA ALA A 21 -0.58 -20.60 4.80
C ALA A 21 -0.78 -22.11 4.96
N SER A 22 -1.83 -22.52 5.70
CA SER A 22 -2.24 -23.92 5.80
C SER A 22 -2.61 -24.53 4.45
N ILE A 23 -3.38 -23.81 3.61
CA ILE A 23 -3.73 -24.27 2.25
C ILE A 23 -2.47 -24.44 1.38
N LEU A 24 -1.48 -23.57 1.56
CA LEU A 24 -0.21 -23.62 0.83
C LEU A 24 0.81 -24.60 1.43
N ASN A 25 0.46 -25.31 2.51
CA ASN A 25 1.36 -26.18 3.28
C ASN A 25 2.65 -25.49 3.74
N VAL A 26 2.54 -24.23 4.15
CA VAL A 26 3.67 -23.44 4.67
C VAL A 26 3.44 -23.18 6.15
N PRO A 27 4.32 -23.67 7.04
CA PRO A 27 4.22 -23.32 8.44
C PRO A 27 4.54 -21.83 8.63
N ILE A 28 3.73 -21.17 9.47
CA ILE A 28 3.85 -19.75 9.79
C ILE A 28 3.59 -19.54 11.28
N SER A 29 4.42 -18.73 11.92
CA SER A 29 4.19 -18.31 13.32
C SER A 29 3.09 -17.25 13.42
N MET A 30 2.37 -17.23 14.54
CA MET A 30 1.31 -16.23 14.80
C MET A 30 1.85 -14.80 14.68
N GLU A 31 3.01 -14.54 15.26
CA GLU A 31 3.67 -13.23 15.22
C GLU A 31 4.01 -12.80 13.78
N ALA A 32 4.46 -13.73 12.92
CA ALA A 32 4.73 -13.43 11.52
C ALA A 32 3.45 -13.14 10.72
N ALA A 33 2.37 -13.88 11.01
CA ALA A 33 1.07 -13.62 10.40
C ALA A 33 0.54 -12.23 10.78
N ILE A 34 0.70 -11.81 12.03
CA ILE A 34 0.34 -10.46 12.50
C ILE A 34 1.19 -9.40 11.78
N GLU A 35 2.50 -9.60 11.65
CA GLU A 35 3.39 -8.65 10.96
C GLU A 35 2.99 -8.47 9.48
N ILE A 36 2.65 -9.57 8.78
CA ILE A 36 2.16 -9.51 7.40
C ILE A 36 0.78 -8.84 7.35
N ALA A 37 -0.14 -9.20 8.25
CA ALA A 37 -1.49 -8.62 8.34
C ALA A 37 -1.44 -7.10 8.55
N GLY A 38 -0.59 -6.62 9.46
CA GLY A 38 -0.40 -5.20 9.74
C GLY A 38 0.04 -4.40 8.51
N ARG A 39 0.77 -5.03 7.59
CA ARG A 39 1.23 -4.42 6.34
C ARG A 39 0.33 -4.70 5.13
N SER A 40 -0.80 -5.38 5.34
CA SER A 40 -1.73 -5.78 4.27
C SER A 40 -2.78 -4.71 3.93
N ARG A 41 -2.68 -3.52 4.54
CA ARG A 41 -3.58 -2.37 4.29
C ARG A 41 -5.07 -2.71 4.47
N GLY A 42 -5.40 -3.58 5.43
CA GLY A 42 -6.79 -3.98 5.68
C GLY A 42 -7.44 -4.83 4.58
N THR A 43 -6.68 -5.31 3.58
CA THR A 43 -7.21 -6.04 2.42
C THR A 43 -6.73 -7.51 2.35
N PRO A 44 -7.65 -8.50 2.25
CA PRO A 44 -7.29 -9.91 2.12
C PRO A 44 -6.46 -10.23 0.87
N ARG A 45 -6.69 -9.49 -0.23
CA ARG A 45 -5.98 -9.69 -1.49
C ARG A 45 -4.48 -9.39 -1.35
N ILE A 46 -4.15 -8.26 -0.71
CA ILE A 46 -2.75 -7.87 -0.47
C ILE A 46 -2.12 -8.82 0.55
N ALA A 47 -2.84 -9.19 1.62
CA ALA A 47 -2.37 -10.17 2.59
C ALA A 47 -1.93 -11.49 1.93
N ASN A 48 -2.75 -12.05 1.04
CA ASN A 48 -2.43 -13.28 0.31
C ASN A 48 -1.32 -13.12 -0.73
N ALA A 49 -1.15 -11.93 -1.32
CA ALA A 49 -0.04 -11.63 -2.22
C ALA A 49 1.29 -11.53 -1.46
N LEU A 50 1.29 -10.85 -0.30
CA LEU A 50 2.45 -10.74 0.58
C LEU A 50 2.86 -12.11 1.13
N LEU A 51 1.90 -12.92 1.60
CA LEU A 51 2.19 -14.27 2.09
C LEU A 51 2.93 -15.12 1.05
N ARG A 52 2.49 -15.09 -0.22
CA ARG A 52 3.16 -15.83 -1.31
C ARG A 52 4.60 -15.37 -1.50
N ARG A 53 4.85 -14.06 -1.51
CA ARG A 53 6.21 -13.52 -1.64
C ARG A 53 7.08 -13.86 -0.43
N VAL A 54 6.56 -13.71 0.79
CA VAL A 54 7.29 -14.05 2.02
C VAL A 54 7.65 -15.53 2.06
N ARG A 55 6.74 -16.41 1.62
CA ARG A 55 7.02 -17.84 1.46
C ARG A 55 8.20 -18.07 0.52
N ASP A 56 8.22 -17.42 -0.64
CA ASP A 56 9.30 -17.60 -1.62
C ASP A 56 10.66 -17.19 -1.02
N PHE A 57 10.70 -16.12 -0.21
CA PHE A 57 11.87 -15.77 0.58
C PHE A 57 12.22 -16.83 1.64
N ALA A 58 11.25 -17.38 2.35
CA ALA A 58 11.48 -18.41 3.36
C ALA A 58 12.01 -19.72 2.77
N GLN A 59 11.62 -20.06 1.54
CA GLN A 59 12.13 -21.23 0.83
C GLN A 59 13.55 -21.02 0.28
N ILE A 60 13.89 -19.82 -0.20
CA ILE A 60 15.21 -19.54 -0.80
C ILE A 60 16.26 -19.18 0.26
N LYS A 61 15.89 -18.39 1.26
CA LYS A 61 16.82 -17.80 2.25
C LYS A 61 16.68 -18.37 3.66
N GLY A 62 15.69 -19.25 3.89
CA GLY A 62 15.38 -19.80 5.20
C GLY A 62 15.28 -21.32 5.18
N ASN A 63 14.51 -21.84 6.14
CA ASN A 63 14.25 -23.27 6.33
C ASN A 63 12.84 -23.68 5.82
N GLY A 64 12.20 -22.83 5.01
CA GLY A 64 10.83 -23.04 4.54
C GLY A 64 9.74 -22.68 5.56
N ASN A 65 10.08 -22.31 6.80
CA ASN A 65 9.13 -21.87 7.81
C ASN A 65 9.09 -20.33 7.90
N ILE A 66 7.89 -19.75 8.02
CA ILE A 66 7.71 -18.29 8.09
C ILE A 66 7.74 -17.84 9.57
N ASP A 67 8.91 -17.40 10.03
CA ASP A 67 9.10 -16.73 11.31
C ASP A 67 9.04 -15.19 11.18
N VAL A 68 9.04 -14.48 12.31
CA VAL A 68 9.01 -13.00 12.31
C VAL A 68 10.23 -12.40 11.63
N LYS A 69 11.38 -13.06 11.73
CA LYS A 69 12.64 -12.56 11.17
C LYS A 69 12.60 -12.59 9.65
N ILE A 70 12.20 -13.71 9.04
CA ILE A 70 12.07 -13.84 7.60
C ILE A 70 10.92 -12.99 7.06
N ALA A 71 9.81 -12.87 7.81
CA ALA A 71 8.72 -11.97 7.45
C ALA A 71 9.20 -10.51 7.38
N LYS A 72 9.87 -10.01 8.42
CA LYS A 72 10.44 -8.64 8.43
C LYS A 72 11.49 -8.45 7.35
N PHE A 73 12.35 -9.44 7.12
CA PHE A 73 13.35 -9.40 6.07
C PHE A 73 12.71 -9.30 4.68
N ALA A 74 11.73 -10.17 4.39
CA ALA A 74 11.01 -10.18 3.13
C ALA A 74 10.21 -8.89 2.92
N LEU A 75 9.48 -8.41 3.94
CA LEU A 75 8.72 -7.16 3.87
C LEU A 75 9.61 -5.95 3.63
N LYS A 76 10.80 -5.91 4.27
CA LYS A 76 11.81 -4.87 4.01
C LYS A 76 12.39 -4.97 2.60
N ALA A 77 12.67 -6.18 2.12
CA ALA A 77 13.16 -6.41 0.75
C ALA A 77 12.11 -6.08 -0.32
N LEU A 78 10.82 -6.15 0.03
CA LEU A 78 9.69 -5.76 -0.81
C LEU A 78 9.37 -4.26 -0.72
N ASN A 79 10.19 -3.45 -0.04
CA ASN A 79 10.00 -2.01 0.15
C ASN A 79 8.63 -1.65 0.75
N VAL A 80 8.02 -2.56 1.54
CA VAL A 80 6.78 -2.27 2.25
C VAL A 80 7.13 -1.52 3.52
N ASP A 81 6.88 -0.21 3.52
CA ASP A 81 7.38 0.68 4.57
C ASP A 81 6.62 0.49 5.90
N ALA A 82 7.12 1.07 6.99
CA ALA A 82 6.52 0.90 8.33
C ALA A 82 5.05 1.38 8.43
N HIS A 83 4.64 2.28 7.52
CA HIS A 83 3.27 2.76 7.39
C HIS A 83 2.40 1.88 6.46
N GLY A 84 2.94 0.79 5.91
CA GLY A 84 2.23 -0.09 4.98
C GLY A 84 2.10 0.45 3.55
N LEU A 85 2.79 1.56 3.24
CA LEU A 85 2.88 2.12 1.89
C LEU A 85 3.81 1.26 1.04
N ASP A 86 3.30 0.88 -0.12
CA ASP A 86 3.99 0.06 -1.10
C ASP A 86 4.67 0.93 -2.17
N GLU A 87 5.51 0.34 -3.02
CA GLU A 87 6.16 1.06 -4.12
C GLU A 87 5.15 1.76 -5.03
N MET A 88 3.98 1.14 -5.26
CA MET A 88 2.91 1.75 -6.05
C MET A 88 2.29 2.96 -5.36
N ASP A 89 2.11 2.93 -4.04
CA ASP A 89 1.59 4.09 -3.29
C ASP A 89 2.55 5.27 -3.40
N ASN A 90 3.84 5.00 -3.18
CA ASN A 90 4.90 5.98 -3.35
C ASN A 90 4.99 6.50 -4.79
N LYS A 91 4.77 5.63 -5.78
CA LYS A 91 4.71 6.00 -7.20
C LYS A 91 3.51 6.89 -7.51
N ILE A 92 2.34 6.61 -6.93
CA ILE A 92 1.14 7.46 -7.09
C ILE A 92 1.42 8.84 -6.48
N LEU A 93 1.88 8.89 -5.23
CA LEU A 93 2.18 10.15 -4.54
C LEU A 93 3.28 10.95 -5.25
N SER A 94 4.38 10.30 -5.64
CA SER A 94 5.48 10.96 -6.36
C SER A 94 5.03 11.46 -7.73
N THR A 95 4.20 10.71 -8.45
CA THR A 95 3.65 11.12 -9.74
C THR A 95 2.80 12.38 -9.60
N ILE A 96 1.92 12.45 -8.60
CA ILE A 96 1.10 13.64 -8.35
C ILE A 96 1.98 14.85 -7.98
N ILE A 97 3.02 14.65 -7.16
CA ILE A 97 3.94 15.72 -6.76
C ILE A 97 4.80 16.20 -7.94
N ASP A 98 5.49 15.28 -8.63
CA ASP A 98 6.53 15.62 -9.60
C ASP A 98 5.94 16.03 -10.95
N LYS A 99 4.94 15.29 -11.44
CA LYS A 99 4.36 15.54 -12.77
C LYS A 99 3.22 16.56 -12.73
N PHE A 100 2.49 16.60 -11.63
CA PHE A 100 1.29 17.45 -11.50
C PHE A 100 1.40 18.53 -10.43
N LYS A 101 2.61 18.76 -9.88
CA LYS A 101 2.92 19.82 -8.89
C LYS A 101 2.00 19.81 -7.66
N GLY A 102 1.47 18.63 -7.29
CA GLY A 102 0.57 18.47 -6.16
C GLY A 102 -0.92 18.27 -6.51
N GLY A 103 -1.29 18.36 -7.80
CA GLY A 103 -2.66 18.19 -8.28
C GLY A 103 -3.35 19.52 -8.63
N PRO A 104 -4.67 19.50 -8.97
CA PRO A 104 -5.55 18.34 -9.08
C PRO A 104 -5.34 17.53 -10.37
N VAL A 105 -5.34 16.19 -10.25
CA VAL A 105 -5.24 15.26 -11.39
C VAL A 105 -6.47 14.35 -11.54
N GLY A 106 -6.93 14.13 -12.77
CA GLY A 106 -8.02 13.18 -13.05
C GLY A 106 -7.60 11.73 -12.85
N LEU A 107 -8.55 10.83 -12.52
CA LEU A 107 -8.26 9.41 -12.29
C LEU A 107 -7.60 8.75 -13.52
N SER A 108 -8.16 8.99 -14.70
CA SER A 108 -7.66 8.44 -15.96
C SER A 108 -6.24 8.91 -16.25
N THR A 109 -5.97 10.20 -16.08
CA THR A 109 -4.64 10.79 -16.27
C THR A 109 -3.62 10.23 -15.29
N LEU A 110 -4.01 10.07 -14.02
CA LEU A 110 -3.15 9.47 -12.99
C LEU A 110 -2.85 8.00 -13.32
N ALA A 111 -3.87 7.23 -13.68
CA ALA A 111 -3.77 5.83 -14.08
C ALA A 111 -2.80 5.63 -15.25
N THR A 112 -2.93 6.45 -16.30
CA THR A 112 -1.99 6.44 -17.42
C THR A 112 -0.57 6.80 -16.99
N ALA A 113 -0.41 7.79 -16.11
CA ALA A 113 0.91 8.25 -15.68
C ALA A 113 1.67 7.23 -14.81
N VAL A 114 0.97 6.38 -14.07
CA VAL A 114 1.55 5.31 -13.25
C VAL A 114 1.52 3.93 -13.91
N SER A 115 0.91 3.81 -15.09
CA SER A 115 0.73 2.56 -15.85
C SER A 115 -0.06 1.49 -15.08
N GLU A 116 -1.17 1.90 -14.45
CA GLU A 116 -2.07 1.03 -13.69
C GLU A 116 -3.53 1.27 -14.10
N ASN A 117 -4.42 0.31 -13.82
CA ASN A 117 -5.85 0.51 -14.09
C ASN A 117 -6.47 1.54 -13.12
N ALA A 118 -7.26 2.48 -13.67
CA ALA A 118 -8.03 3.47 -12.93
C ALA A 118 -8.92 2.86 -11.84
N GLU A 119 -9.62 1.75 -12.14
CA GLU A 119 -10.47 1.06 -11.15
C GLU A 119 -9.63 0.50 -10.00
N THR A 120 -8.44 -0.04 -10.29
CA THR A 120 -7.54 -0.54 -9.26
C THR A 120 -7.01 0.59 -8.38
N ILE A 121 -6.74 1.76 -8.94
CA ILE A 121 -6.38 2.96 -8.16
C ILE A 121 -7.51 3.37 -7.23
N GLU A 122 -8.75 3.47 -7.72
CA GLU A 122 -9.90 3.91 -6.92
C GLU A 122 -10.33 2.89 -5.86
N GLU A 123 -10.28 1.59 -6.15
CA GLU A 123 -10.80 0.57 -5.24
C GLU A 123 -9.74 0.03 -4.27
N VAL A 124 -8.46 0.04 -4.66
CA VAL A 124 -7.40 -0.64 -3.89
C VAL A 124 -6.49 0.35 -3.19
N TYR A 125 -6.03 1.39 -3.90
CA TYR A 125 -4.96 2.26 -3.40
C TYR A 125 -5.51 3.55 -2.77
N GLU A 126 -6.39 4.27 -3.45
CA GLU A 126 -7.00 5.53 -2.98
C GLU A 126 -7.61 5.43 -1.58
N PRO A 127 -8.38 4.38 -1.24
CA PRO A 127 -9.08 4.36 0.03
C PRO A 127 -8.10 4.43 1.22
N PHE A 128 -6.93 3.80 1.09
CA PHE A 128 -5.89 3.80 2.14
C PHE A 128 -5.16 5.14 2.18
N LEU A 129 -4.80 5.67 1.01
CA LEU A 129 -4.13 6.97 0.88
C LEU A 129 -5.00 8.13 1.39
N ILE A 130 -6.32 8.06 1.20
CA ILE A 130 -7.27 9.05 1.73
C ILE A 130 -7.41 8.89 3.24
N GLN A 131 -7.58 7.66 3.75
CA GLN A 131 -7.75 7.41 5.18
C GLN A 131 -6.52 7.83 6.00
N GLN A 132 -5.32 7.60 5.48
CA GLN A 132 -4.07 8.04 6.10
C GLN A 132 -3.79 9.55 5.87
N GLY A 133 -4.62 10.23 5.09
CA GLY A 133 -4.52 11.68 4.85
C GLY A 133 -3.43 12.09 3.87
N PHE A 134 -2.97 11.19 2.99
CA PHE A 134 -1.99 11.49 1.93
C PHE A 134 -2.62 12.18 0.70
N ILE A 135 -3.86 11.81 0.36
CA ILE A 135 -4.58 12.32 -0.81
C ILE A 135 -5.96 12.84 -0.38
N VAL A 136 -6.43 13.88 -1.06
CA VAL A 136 -7.80 14.40 -0.96
C VAL A 136 -8.48 14.33 -2.32
N ARG A 137 -9.74 13.89 -2.32
CA ARG A 137 -10.61 13.89 -3.50
C ARG A 137 -11.30 15.25 -3.60
N THR A 138 -11.08 15.95 -4.70
CA THR A 138 -11.76 17.21 -5.03
C THR A 138 -12.65 17.00 -6.26
N PRO A 139 -13.62 17.88 -6.54
CA PRO A 139 -14.40 17.84 -7.78
C PRO A 139 -13.54 17.95 -9.05
N ARG A 140 -12.34 18.54 -8.95
CA ARG A 140 -11.41 18.77 -10.06
C ARG A 140 -10.43 17.61 -10.25
N GLY A 141 -10.25 16.74 -9.26
CA GLY A 141 -9.27 15.66 -9.29
C GLY A 141 -8.71 15.29 -7.92
N ARG A 142 -7.60 14.56 -7.93
CA ARG A 142 -6.87 14.12 -6.73
C ARG A 142 -5.75 15.11 -6.44
N GLU A 143 -5.65 15.53 -5.19
CA GLU A 143 -4.59 16.42 -4.71
C GLU A 143 -3.86 15.73 -3.55
N VAL A 144 -2.55 15.91 -3.47
CA VAL A 144 -1.75 15.41 -2.34
C VAL A 144 -1.71 16.43 -1.21
N THR A 145 -1.70 15.94 0.02
CA THR A 145 -1.59 16.77 1.21
C THR A 145 -0.13 17.05 1.57
N GLU A 146 0.10 17.96 2.52
CA GLU A 146 1.43 18.19 3.08
C GLU A 146 2.05 16.95 3.74
N LEU A 147 1.21 16.01 4.20
CA LEU A 147 1.66 14.77 4.82
C LEU A 147 2.37 13.88 3.79
N ALA A 148 1.90 13.86 2.53
CA ALA A 148 2.57 13.17 1.42
C ALA A 148 3.94 13.78 1.08
N TYR A 149 4.03 15.11 1.07
CA TYR A 149 5.30 15.81 0.88
C TYR A 149 6.31 15.44 1.97
N LYS A 150 5.90 15.50 3.24
CA LYS A 150 6.76 15.12 4.38
C LYS A 150 7.20 13.66 4.32
N HIS A 151 6.28 12.75 3.99
CA HIS A 151 6.59 11.32 3.90
C HIS A 151 7.62 11.02 2.81
N LEU A 152 7.50 11.66 1.64
CA LEU A 152 8.46 11.49 0.54
C LEU A 152 9.72 12.35 0.68
N GLY A 153 9.88 13.09 1.79
CA GLY A 153 11.00 14.00 2.00
C GLY A 153 11.06 15.16 1.00
N LYS A 154 9.93 15.51 0.38
CA LYS A 154 9.83 16.57 -0.63
C LYS A 154 9.34 17.86 0.00
N ILE A 155 9.93 18.97 -0.43
CA ILE A 155 9.48 20.30 -0.04
C ILE A 155 8.38 20.70 -1.02
N LYS A 156 7.21 21.07 -0.52
CA LYS A 156 6.18 21.70 -1.33
C LYS A 156 6.80 22.99 -1.88
N GLY A 157 7.10 23.00 -3.18
CA GLY A 157 7.53 24.23 -3.85
C GLY A 157 6.50 25.30 -3.52
N GLY A 158 6.95 26.40 -2.90
CA GLY A 158 6.07 27.44 -2.40
C GLY A 158 5.04 27.79 -3.46
N MET A 159 3.78 27.99 -3.03
CA MET A 159 2.76 28.66 -3.84
C MET A 159 3.46 29.76 -4.61
N GLN A 160 3.51 29.64 -5.95
CA GLN A 160 3.65 30.82 -6.79
C GLN A 160 2.43 31.68 -6.46
N GLY A 161 2.60 32.53 -5.45
CA GLY A 161 1.73 33.65 -5.19
C GLY A 161 1.60 34.41 -6.50
N GLY A 162 0.36 34.76 -6.83
CA GLY A 162 0.03 35.45 -8.06
C GLY A 162 1.01 36.58 -8.35
N LEU A 163 1.70 36.46 -9.47
CA LEU A 163 2.15 37.59 -10.24
C LEU A 163 1.23 37.60 -11.45
N PHE A 164 0.11 38.31 -11.32
CA PHE A 164 -0.59 39.16 -12.30
C PHE A 164 -1.92 39.59 -11.67
#